data_AF-X1DJP8-F1
#
_entry.id   AF-X1DJP8-F1
#
_cell.length_a   1.000
_cell.length_b   1.000
_cell.length_c   1.000
_cell.angle_alpha   90.00
_cell.angle_beta   90.00
_cell.angle_gamma   90.00
#
_symmetry.space_group_name_H-M   'P 1'
#
loop_
_entity.id
_entity.type
_entity.pdbx_description
1 polymer ?
#
loop_
_entity_poly.entity_id
_entity_poly.type
_entity_poly.pdbx_seq_one_letter_code
_entity_poly.pdbx_strand_id
1 'polypeptide(L)'
;MSAKFSFVLYVFDHLDLIEEALKRPPFGLITDVDGTISQTAPTPQQAKVSPLCRQYLSTLCDHLALVAAISGRPATEVRNMIEIDGMVYIGNHGLEHWAKGHSEFSKNVQDYSRV
;
A
#
# COMPACT_ATOMS: atom_id res chain seq x y z
N MET A 1 6.09 19.41 -39.60
CA MET A 1 5.68 18.24 -38.78
C MET A 1 6.61 18.17 -37.58
N SER A 2 6.20 18.75 -36.45
CA SER A 2 6.97 18.67 -35.20
C SER A 2 6.42 17.50 -34.39
N ALA A 3 7.24 16.48 -34.17
CA ALA A 3 6.89 15.39 -33.27
C ALA A 3 6.74 15.97 -31.86
N LYS A 4 5.51 15.91 -31.32
CA LYS A 4 5.27 16.16 -29.90
C LYS A 4 5.96 15.01 -29.14
N PHE A 5 7.18 15.23 -28.67
CA PHE A 5 7.80 14.38 -27.67
C PHE A 5 6.98 14.54 -26.38
N SER A 6 6.20 13.52 -26.06
CA SER A 6 5.51 13.42 -24.78
C SER A 6 6.56 13.16 -23.70
N PHE A 7 6.96 14.20 -22.96
CA PHE A 7 7.79 14.06 -21.77
C PHE A 7 6.97 13.29 -20.72
N VAL A 8 7.30 12.02 -20.51
CA VAL A 8 6.86 11.32 -19.30
C VAL A 8 7.63 11.96 -18.16
N LEU A 9 6.94 12.71 -17.28
CA LEU A 9 7.53 13.24 -16.05
C LEU A 9 7.82 12.04 -15.14
N TYR A 10 9.09 11.76 -14.91
CA TYR A 10 9.49 10.71 -14.00
C TYR A 10 9.51 11.26 -12.58
N VAL A 11 8.85 10.54 -11.65
CA VAL A 11 8.59 11.06 -10.31
C VAL A 11 9.86 11.39 -9.52
N PHE A 12 10.95 10.63 -9.73
CA PHE A 12 12.20 10.82 -9.00
C PHE A 12 12.99 12.04 -9.48
N ASP A 13 12.67 12.59 -10.66
CA ASP A 13 13.28 13.83 -11.16
C ASP A 13 12.59 15.09 -10.59
N HIS A 14 11.47 14.90 -9.88
CA HIS A 14 10.60 15.98 -9.39
C HIS A 14 10.18 15.80 -7.92
N LEU A 15 11.09 15.28 -7.10
CA LEU A 15 10.84 15.09 -5.66
C LEU A 15 10.60 16.40 -4.91
N ASP A 16 11.14 17.51 -5.42
CA ASP A 16 10.89 18.86 -4.92
C ASP A 16 9.39 19.22 -4.95
N LEU A 17 8.68 18.83 -6.02
CA LEU A 17 7.23 19.06 -6.11
C LEU A 17 6.44 18.23 -5.10
N ILE A 18 6.90 17.01 -4.81
CA ILE A 18 6.31 16.16 -3.78
C ILE A 18 6.58 16.77 -2.40
N GLU A 19 7.80 17.23 -2.13
CA GLU A 19 8.14 17.91 -0.88
C GLU A 19 7.25 19.14 -0.65
N GLU A 20 7.09 20.00 -1.66
CA GLU A 20 6.20 21.17 -1.56
C GLU A 20 4.73 20.77 -1.33
N ALA A 21 4.27 19.70 -1.97
CA ALA A 21 2.93 19.18 -1.71
C ALA A 21 2.81 18.74 -0.25
N LEU A 22 3.76 17.94 0.25
CA LEU A 22 3.77 17.36 1.61
C LEU A 22 3.73 18.41 2.75
N LYS A 23 4.03 19.69 2.48
CA LYS A 23 3.88 20.79 3.45
C LYS A 23 2.43 21.11 3.83
N ARG A 24 1.43 20.59 3.11
CA ARG A 24 0.00 20.90 3.29
C ARG A 24 -0.81 19.71 3.84
N PRO A 25 -0.75 19.39 5.14
CA PRO A 25 -1.42 18.23 5.70
C PRO A 25 -2.96 18.30 5.58
N PRO A 26 -3.68 17.16 5.67
CA PRO A 26 -3.15 15.81 5.92
C PRO A 26 -2.69 15.08 4.65
N PHE A 27 -1.74 14.16 4.81
CA PHE A 27 -1.29 13.24 3.75
C PHE A 27 -1.50 11.79 4.13
N GLY A 28 -1.73 10.98 3.10
CA GLY A 28 -1.76 9.54 3.19
C GLY A 28 -0.83 8.90 2.16
N LEU A 29 -0.14 7.84 2.57
CA LEU A 29 0.55 6.92 1.66
C LEU A 29 -0.27 5.64 1.55
N ILE A 30 -0.52 5.21 0.31
CA ILE A 30 -1.15 3.92 0.02
C ILE A 30 -0.22 3.18 -0.93
N THR A 31 0.16 1.96 -0.56
CA THR A 31 1.07 1.13 -1.38
C THR A 31 0.41 -0.18 -1.75
N ASP A 32 0.75 -0.67 -2.94
CA ASP A 32 0.62 -2.08 -3.26
C ASP A 32 1.70 -2.92 -2.53
N VAL A 33 1.56 -4.25 -2.53
CA VAL A 33 2.46 -5.18 -1.84
C VAL A 33 3.39 -5.92 -2.80
N ASP A 34 2.85 -6.82 -3.62
CA ASP A 34 3.62 -7.74 -4.46
C ASP A 34 4.21 -7.02 -5.68
N GLY A 35 5.53 -7.05 -5.83
CA GLY A 35 6.23 -6.31 -6.89
C GLY A 35 6.43 -4.82 -6.56
N THR A 36 5.89 -4.34 -5.43
CA THR A 36 6.02 -2.96 -4.97
C THR A 36 6.93 -2.87 -3.74
N ILE A 37 6.46 -3.25 -2.56
CA ILE A 37 7.28 -3.30 -1.33
C ILE A 37 7.81 -4.71 -1.01
N SER A 38 7.30 -5.72 -1.71
CA SER A 38 7.79 -7.09 -1.70
C SER A 38 8.40 -7.42 -3.07
N GLN A 39 9.62 -7.95 -3.10
CA GLN A 39 10.20 -8.41 -4.35
C GLN A 39 9.43 -9.61 -4.91
N THR A 40 9.38 -9.72 -6.23
CA THR A 40 8.79 -10.88 -6.90
C THR A 40 9.56 -12.14 -6.52
N ALA A 41 8.86 -13.15 -6.01
CA ALA A 41 9.42 -14.43 -5.61
C ALA A 41 8.94 -15.56 -6.55
N PRO A 42 9.65 -16.70 -6.62
CA PRO A 42 9.25 -17.84 -7.45
C PRO A 42 7.86 -18.38 -7.13
N THR A 43 7.41 -18.26 -5.87
CA THR A 43 6.03 -18.57 -5.46
C THR A 43 5.47 -17.47 -4.55
N PRO A 44 4.13 -17.29 -4.50
CA PRO A 44 3.51 -16.29 -3.62
C PRO A 44 3.87 -16.45 -2.14
N GLN A 45 4.05 -17.69 -1.66
CA GLN A 45 4.38 -17.98 -0.27
C GLN A 45 5.83 -17.59 0.11
N GLN A 46 6.69 -17.40 -0.89
CA GLN A 46 8.08 -16.98 -0.70
C GLN A 46 8.24 -15.46 -0.74
N ALA A 47 7.20 -14.71 -1.13
CA ALA A 47 7.22 -13.27 -1.17
C ALA A 47 7.46 -12.70 0.25
N LYS A 48 8.38 -11.75 0.36
CA LYS A 48 8.72 -11.08 1.62
C LYS A 48 8.83 -9.58 1.38
N VAL A 49 8.21 -8.83 2.28
CA VAL A 49 8.34 -7.38 2.32
C VAL A 49 9.80 -7.03 2.58
N SER A 50 10.33 -6.11 1.78
CA SER A 50 11.68 -5.58 1.94
C SER A 50 11.84 -5.00 3.35
N PRO A 51 12.87 -5.41 4.12
CA PRO A 51 13.13 -4.86 5.45
C PRO A 51 13.25 -3.33 5.44
N LEU A 52 13.84 -2.78 4.37
CA LEU A 52 14.00 -1.34 4.21
C LEU A 52 12.66 -0.63 3.98
N CYS A 53 11.78 -1.21 3.14
CA CYS A 53 10.43 -0.66 2.94
C CYS A 53 9.62 -0.72 4.24
N ARG A 54 9.71 -1.84 4.98
CA ARG A 54 9.06 -1.98 6.29
C ARG A 54 9.52 -0.90 7.27
N GLN A 55 10.83 -0.64 7.35
CA GLN A 55 11.38 0.41 8.19
C GLN A 55 10.80 1.79 7.83
N TYR A 56 10.81 2.16 6.55
CA TYR A 56 10.27 3.45 6.12
C TYR A 56 8.76 3.57 6.34
N LEU A 57 7.98 2.52 6.08
CA LEU A 57 6.54 2.52 6.34
C LEU A 57 6.24 2.73 7.83
N SER A 58 7.04 2.11 8.72
CA SER A 58 6.92 2.30 10.16
C SER A 58 7.17 3.76 10.54
N THR A 59 8.25 4.38 10.03
CA THR A 59 8.53 5.80 10.28
C THR A 59 7.42 6.69 9.74
N LEU A 60 6.87 6.39 8.57
CA LEU A 60 5.80 7.19 7.97
C LEU A 60 4.49 7.13 8.78
N CYS A 61 4.23 6.06 9.54
CA CYS A 61 3.06 5.99 10.42
C CYS A 61 3.07 7.07 11.50
N ASP A 62 4.27 7.52 11.91
CA ASP A 62 4.42 8.59 12.91
C ASP A 62 4.24 10.01 12.31
N HIS A 63 4.28 10.13 10.98
CA HIS A 63 4.29 11.42 10.28
C HIS A 63 3.07 11.67 9.41
N LEU A 64 2.41 10.61 8.94
CA LEU A 64 1.28 10.70 8.01
C LEU A 64 -0.03 10.41 8.71
N ALA A 65 -1.10 11.06 8.25
CA ALA A 65 -2.44 10.80 8.76
C ALA A 65 -2.96 9.41 8.36
N LEU A 66 -2.38 8.81 7.31
CA LEU A 66 -2.71 7.47 6.83
C LEU A 66 -1.48 6.80 6.21
N VAL A 67 -1.23 5.57 6.62
CA VAL A 67 -0.36 4.64 5.88
C VAL A 67 -1.15 3.35 5.67
N ALA A 68 -1.32 2.96 4.41
CA ALA A 68 -2.12 1.80 4.07
C ALA A 68 -1.42 0.88 3.05
N ALA A 69 -1.69 -0.42 3.16
CA ALA A 69 -1.38 -1.39 2.12
C ALA A 69 -2.68 -1.91 1.50
N ILE A 70 -2.76 -1.91 0.17
CA ILE A 70 -3.83 -2.55 -0.61
C ILE A 70 -3.21 -3.71 -1.36
N SER A 71 -3.79 -4.91 -1.26
CA SER A 71 -3.28 -6.09 -1.95
C SER A 71 -4.41 -6.97 -2.51
N GLY A 72 -4.06 -7.81 -3.48
CA GLY A 72 -4.88 -8.95 -3.87
C GLY A 72 -4.90 -10.08 -2.84
N ARG A 73 -3.90 -10.14 -1.94
CA ARG A 73 -3.83 -11.13 -0.85
C ARG A 73 -4.91 -10.86 0.22
N PRO A 74 -5.29 -11.86 1.04
CA PRO A 74 -6.11 -11.64 2.22
C PRO A 74 -5.49 -10.60 3.17
N ALA A 75 -6.31 -9.75 3.79
CA ALA A 75 -5.85 -8.67 4.68
C ALA A 75 -5.06 -9.21 5.88
N THR A 76 -5.46 -10.38 6.39
CA THR A 76 -4.74 -11.08 7.47
C THR A 76 -3.31 -11.46 7.05
N GLU A 77 -3.16 -11.94 5.81
CA GLU A 77 -1.87 -12.33 5.24
C GLU A 77 -0.99 -11.10 5.03
N VAL A 78 -1.53 -10.02 4.44
CA VAL A 78 -0.82 -8.74 4.25
C VAL A 78 -0.33 -8.18 5.58
N ARG A 79 -1.19 -8.16 6.61
CA ARG A 79 -0.84 -7.70 7.95
C ARG A 79 0.32 -8.52 8.53
N ASN A 80 0.28 -9.84 8.38
CA ASN A 80 1.33 -10.75 8.89
C ASN A 80 2.63 -10.67 8.08
N MET A 81 2.58 -10.22 6.83
CA MET A 81 3.78 -9.98 6.03
C MET A 81 4.47 -8.66 6.40
N ILE A 82 3.70 -7.61 6.72
CA ILE A 82 4.22 -6.24 6.96
C ILE A 82 4.53 -6.01 8.44
N GLU A 83 3.66 -6.45 9.35
CA GLU A 83 3.84 -6.37 10.82
C GLU A 83 4.21 -4.97 11.33
N ILE A 84 3.36 -3.97 11.04
CA ILE A 84 3.51 -2.59 11.52
C ILE A 84 2.19 -2.15 12.16
N ASP A 85 2.24 -1.80 13.44
CA ASP A 85 1.09 -1.22 14.12
C ASP A 85 0.86 0.22 13.62
N GLY A 86 -0.41 0.62 13.49
CA GLY A 86 -0.80 1.94 12.96
C GLY A 86 -1.08 1.99 11.46
N MET A 87 -0.76 0.92 10.71
CA MET A 87 -1.15 0.80 9.31
C MET A 87 -2.59 0.29 9.12
N VAL A 88 -3.20 0.71 8.02
CA VAL A 88 -4.44 0.14 7.49
C VAL A 88 -4.10 -0.96 6.49
N TYR A 89 -4.70 -2.14 6.64
CA TYR A 89 -4.49 -3.27 5.73
C TYR A 89 -5.78 -3.62 5.00
N ILE A 90 -5.72 -3.59 3.67
CA ILE A 90 -6.82 -3.86 2.77
C ILE A 90 -6.44 -5.05 1.89
N GLY A 91 -7.27 -6.07 1.88
CA GLY A 91 -7.03 -7.33 1.18
C GLY A 91 -8.09 -7.65 0.15
N ASN A 92 -7.89 -8.77 -0.54
CA ASN A 92 -8.78 -9.29 -1.59
C ASN A 92 -9.20 -8.19 -2.58
N HIS A 93 -8.24 -7.39 -3.05
CA HIS A 93 -8.46 -6.29 -4.00
C HIS A 93 -9.45 -5.20 -3.50
N GLY A 94 -9.54 -4.99 -2.18
CA GLY A 94 -10.42 -3.97 -1.60
C GLY A 94 -11.71 -4.51 -0.97
N LEU A 95 -11.95 -5.83 -1.04
CA LEU A 95 -13.17 -6.44 -0.54
C LEU A 95 -13.21 -6.57 0.98
N GLU A 96 -12.04 -6.65 1.62
CA GLU A 96 -11.92 -6.73 3.08
C GLU A 96 -10.83 -5.82 3.62
N HIS A 97 -10.91 -5.52 4.91
CA HIS A 97 -9.85 -4.83 5.66
C HIS A 97 -9.62 -5.51 7.00
N TRP A 98 -8.41 -5.38 7.53
CA TRP A 98 -8.09 -5.87 8.87
C TRP A 98 -8.54 -4.86 9.93
N ALA A 99 -9.36 -5.31 10.87
CA ALA A 99 -9.80 -4.52 12.02
C ALA A 99 -10.02 -5.41 13.24
N LYS A 100 -9.67 -4.92 14.43
CA LYS A 100 -9.96 -5.60 15.71
C LYS A 100 -9.56 -7.09 15.74
N GLY A 101 -8.41 -7.43 15.14
CA GLY A 101 -7.89 -8.80 15.16
C GLY A 101 -8.53 -9.77 14.16
N HIS A 102 -9.34 -9.29 13.22
CA HIS A 102 -9.95 -10.12 12.17
C HIS A 102 -10.15 -9.34 10.86
N SER A 103 -10.48 -10.05 9.77
CA SER A 103 -10.93 -9.41 8.53
C SER A 103 -12.40 -8.99 8.64
N GLU A 104 -12.69 -7.73 8.35
CA GLU A 104 -14.03 -7.18 8.18
C GLU A 104 -14.28 -6.90 6.67
N PHE A 105 -15.35 -7.47 6.11
CA PHE A 105 -15.75 -7.23 4.71
C PHE A 105 -16.46 -5.89 4.55
N SER A 106 -16.22 -5.22 3.41
CA SER A 106 -16.92 -3.98 3.10
C SER A 106 -18.44 -4.19 3.04
N LYS A 107 -19.23 -3.22 3.51
CA LYS A 107 -20.70 -3.34 3.67
C LYS A 107 -21.42 -3.71 2.38
N ASN A 108 -20.88 -3.32 1.22
CA ASN A 108 -21.46 -3.61 -0.09
C ASN A 108 -21.08 -5.00 -0.65
N VAL A 109 -20.27 -5.77 0.09
CA VAL A 109 -19.73 -7.09 -0.32
C VAL A 109 -20.33 -8.22 0.50
N GLN A 110 -21.16 -7.92 1.51
CA GLN A 110 -21.78 -8.92 2.39
C GLN A 110 -22.59 -9.98 1.62
N ASP A 111 -23.11 -9.64 0.44
CA ASP A 111 -23.85 -10.55 -0.43
C ASP A 111 -22.94 -11.51 -1.23
N TYR A 112 -21.64 -11.22 -1.35
CA TYR A 112 -20.64 -12.04 -2.06
C TYR A 112 -19.80 -12.92 -1.14
N SER A 113 -19.86 -12.73 0.18
CA SER A 113 -19.03 -13.46 1.14
C SER A 113 -19.51 -14.88 1.46
N ARG A 114 -20.50 -15.41 0.73
CA ARG A 114 -21.16 -16.70 0.99
C ARG A 114 -21.04 -17.74 -0.14
N VAL A 115 -20.19 -17.50 -1.13
CA VAL A 115 -19.93 -18.49 -2.20
C VAL A 115 -18.69 -19.29 -1.88
#